data_AF-A0A494C196-F1
#
_entry.id   AF-A0A494C196-F1
#
_cell.length_a   1.000
_cell.length_b   1.000
_cell.length_c   1.000
_cell.angle_alpha   90.00
_cell.angle_beta   90.00
_cell.angle_gamma   90.00
#
_symmetry.space_group_name_H-M   'P 1'
#
loop_
_entity.id
_entity.type
_entity.pdbx_description
1 polymer ?
#
loop_
_entity_poly.entity_id
_entity_poly.type
_entity_poly.pdbx_seq_one_letter_code
_entity_poly.pdbx_strand_id
1 'polypeptide(L)' 'FPECGFYGMYDKILLFRHDPTSENILQLVKAASDIQEGDLIEVVLSVV' A
#
# COMPACT_ATOMS: atom_id res chain seq x y z
N PHE A 1 -5.30 26.29 -10.38
CA PHE A 1 -4.37 25.39 -9.65
C PHE A 1 -4.47 24.03 -10.32
N PRO A 2 -3.40 23.29 -10.64
CA PRO A 2 -3.57 22.13 -11.51
C PRO A 2 -4.16 20.96 -10.70
N GLU A 3 -5.47 20.75 -10.85
CA GLU A 3 -6.25 19.66 -10.26
C GLU A 3 -6.29 18.39 -11.15
N CYS A 4 -5.42 18.27 -12.16
CA CYS A 4 -5.51 17.20 -13.16
C CYS A 4 -4.61 15.96 -12.94
N GLY A 5 -3.94 15.81 -11.79
CA GLY A 5 -2.89 14.78 -11.63
C GLY A 5 -3.25 13.52 -10.83
N PHE A 6 -4.15 13.60 -9.83
CA PHE A 6 -4.19 12.59 -8.76
C PHE A 6 -5.50 11.80 -8.63
N TYR A 7 -6.60 12.23 -9.24
CA TYR A 7 -7.90 11.56 -9.07
C TYR A 7 -7.95 10.14 -9.67
N GLY A 8 -7.14 9.84 -10.69
CA GLY A 8 -7.00 8.48 -11.24
C GLY A 8 -5.86 7.67 -10.60
N MET A 9 -5.14 8.24 -9.63
CA MET A 9 -3.96 7.63 -9.01
C MET A 9 -4.33 6.81 -7.77
N TYR A 10 -5.47 7.06 -7.13
CA TYR A 10 -5.92 6.29 -5.97
C TYR A 10 -6.10 4.79 -6.28
N ASP A 11 -6.66 4.45 -7.44
CA ASP A 11 -6.77 3.05 -7.91
C ASP A 11 -5.41 2.40 -8.25
N LYS A 12 -4.33 3.20 -8.27
CA LYS A 12 -2.98 2.76 -8.59
C LYS A 12 -2.09 2.65 -7.36
N ILE A 13 -2.59 3.01 -6.17
CA ILE A 13 -1.85 2.89 -4.91
C ILE A 13 -2.22 1.56 -4.25
N LEU A 14 -1.25 0.66 -4.15
CA LEU A 14 -1.36 -0.59 -3.42
C LEU A 14 -0.60 -0.48 -2.09
N LEU A 15 -1.17 -1.05 -1.04
CA LEU A 15 -0.56 -1.12 0.27
C LEU A 15 -0.11 -2.56 0.55
N PHE A 16 1.15 -2.71 0.95
CA PHE A 16 1.72 -3.98 1.33
C PHE A 16 2.26 -3.91 2.75
N ARG A 17 1.92 -4.89 3.57
CA ARG A 17 2.45 -5.09 4.91
C ARG A 17 3.64 -6.04 4.85
N HIS A 18 4.72 -5.72 5.57
CA HIS A 18 5.85 -6.63 5.74
C HIS A 18 5.49 -7.76 6.70
N ASP A 19 5.83 -9.01 6.36
CA ASP A 19 5.66 -10.13 7.29
C ASP A 19 6.70 -10.00 8.43
N PRO A 20 6.29 -9.93 9.70
CA PRO A 20 7.22 -9.72 10.81
C PRO A 20 8.15 -10.92 11.04
N THR A 21 7.86 -12.08 10.46
CA THR A 21 8.68 -13.29 10.56
C THR A 21 9.64 -13.47 9.38
N SER A 22 9.53 -12.62 8.34
CA SER A 22 10.36 -12.72 7.14
C SER A 22 10.59 -11.37 6.47
N GLU A 23 11.85 -10.94 6.38
CA GLU A 23 12.24 -9.63 5.84
C GLU A 23 11.84 -9.38 4.38
N ASN A 24 11.63 -10.44 3.58
CA ASN A 24 11.45 -10.32 2.13
C ASN A 24 10.04 -10.71 1.65
N ILE A 25 9.08 -10.82 2.58
CA ILE A 25 7.70 -11.19 2.24
C ILE A 25 6.79 -10.00 2.48
N LEU A 26 6.11 -9.59 1.40
CA LEU A 26 5.10 -8.55 1.38
C LEU A 26 3.71 -9.16 1.25
N GLN A 27 2.77 -8.68 2.05
CA GLN A 27 1.39 -9.12 2.08
C GLN A 27 0.47 -7.97 1.67
N LEU A 28 -0.34 -8.17 0.62
CA LEU A 28 -1.29 -7.16 0.16
C LEU A 28 -2.34 -6.89 1.25
N VAL A 29 -2.49 -5.62 1.63
CA VAL A 29 -3.54 -5.15 2.54
C VAL A 29 -4.85 -5.08 1.78
N LYS A 30 -5.87 -5.80 2.24
CA LYS A 30 -7.19 -5.86 1.61
C LYS A 30 -8.26 -5.16 2.43
N ALA A 31 -8.06 -5.07 3.74
CA ALA A 31 -8.96 -4.41 4.67
C ALA A 31 -8.17 -3.64 5.74
N ALA A 32 -8.80 -2.64 6.35
CA ALA A 32 -8.19 -1.87 7.44
C ALA A 32 -7.80 -2.74 8.65
N SER A 33 -8.48 -3.88 8.85
CA SER A 33 -8.16 -4.85 9.91
C SER A 33 -6.81 -5.57 9.71
N ASP A 34 -6.26 -5.55 8.50
CA ASP A 34 -4.96 -6.16 8.20
C ASP A 34 -3.79 -5.31 8.70
N ILE A 35 -4.06 -4.07 9.15
CA ILE A 35 -3.07 -3.14 9.69
C ILE A 35 -3.19 -3.10 11.21
N GLN A 36 -2.07 -3.26 11.88
CA GLN A 36 -1.90 -3.18 13.32
C GLN A 36 -0.86 -2.11 13.68
N GLU A 37 -0.89 -1.69 14.94
CA GLU A 37 0.14 -0.78 15.45
C GLU A 37 1.53 -1.42 15.35
N GLY A 38 2.48 -0.66 14.80
CA GLY A 38 3.85 -1.13 14.61
C GLY A 38 4.10 -1.88 13.29
N ASP A 39 3.08 -2.10 12.46
CA ASP A 39 3.27 -2.67 11.13
C ASP A 39 4.08 -1.72 10.23
N LEU A 40 5.04 -2.30 9.50
CA LEU A 40 5.71 -1.61 8.41
C LEU A 40 4.88 -1.77 7.12
N ILE A 41 4.40 -0.64 6.60
CA ILE A 41 3.61 -0.58 5.36
C ILE A 41 4.42 0.05 4.24
N GLU A 42 4.48 -0.64 3.11
CA GLU A 42 5.05 -0.17 1.87
C GLU A 42 3.95 0.25 0.90
N VAL A 43 4.17 1.39 0.25
CA VAL A 43 3.25 1.97 -0.73
C VAL A 43 3.81 1.72 -2.13
N VAL A 44 3.09 0.95 -2.93
CA VAL A 44 3.51 0.63 -4.30
C VAL A 44 2.58 1.32 -5.29
N LEU A 45 3.18 2.09 -6.21
CA LEU A 45 2.46 2.70 -7.31
C LEU A 45 2.46 1.76 -8.52
N SER A 46 1.29 1.20 -8.81
CA SER A 46 1.10 0.31 -9.94
C SER A 46 0.76 1.11 -11.20
N VAL A 47 1.65 1.07 -12.18
CA VAL A 47 1.43 1.64 -13.52
C VAL A 47 0.99 0.54 -14.48
N VAL A 48 -0.14 -0.10 -14.19
CA VAL A 48 -0.89 -0.85 -15.21
C VAL A 48 -1.83 0.08 -15.96
#